data_AF-A0A8S8XEZ9-F1
#
_entry.id   AF-A0A8S8XEZ9-F1
#
_cell.length_a   1.000
_cell.length_b   1.000
_cell.length_c   1.000
_cell.angle_alpha   90.00
_cell.angle_beta   90.00
_cell.angle_gamma   90.00
#
_symmetry.space_group_name_H-M   'P 1'
#
loop_
_entity.id
_entity.type
_entity.pdbx_description
1 polymer ?
#
loop_
_entity_poly.entity_id
_entity_poly.type
_entity_poly.pdbx_seq_one_letter_code
_entity_poly.pdbx_strand_id
1 'polypeptide(L)'
;MGGMTKPTRAHNDLVLSMCGLWQSDCDRLEAAASLASKCERAMLDATADAKKDAARAFRDAARVRDALADKLEMQARAIFRTKAKSLQGVAAKLAVALRENQPSPDDATPPWPDLRSVERDLTLLIAELA
;
A
#
# COMPACT_ATOMS: atom_id res chain seq x y z
N MET A 1 31.65 -0.91 35.86
CA MET A 1 31.36 -0.45 34.49
C MET A 1 30.36 -1.41 33.89
N GLY A 2 29.06 -1.07 33.89
CA GLY A 2 28.00 -1.91 33.33
C GLY A 2 27.20 -1.07 32.35
N GLY A 3 27.38 -1.34 31.05
CA GLY A 3 26.81 -0.54 29.97
C GLY A 3 25.28 -0.60 29.98
N MET A 4 24.66 0.57 30.13
CA MET A 4 23.25 0.79 29.79
C MET A 4 23.06 0.57 28.30
N THR A 5 22.42 -0.54 27.92
CA THR A 5 21.82 -0.68 26.61
C THR A 5 20.73 0.39 26.47
N LYS A 6 21.02 1.43 25.69
CA LYS A 6 20.03 2.46 25.34
C LYS A 6 18.83 1.76 24.68
N PRO A 7 17.59 2.09 25.08
CA PRO A 7 16.42 1.59 24.37
C PRO A 7 16.47 2.13 22.94
N THR A 8 16.50 1.22 21.97
CA THR A 8 16.53 1.50 20.54
C THR A 8 15.35 2.39 20.17
N ARG A 9 15.66 3.57 19.64
CA ARG A 9 14.74 4.69 19.35
C ARG A 9 13.80 4.44 18.16
N ALA A 10 13.48 3.17 17.87
CA ALA A 10 12.70 2.72 16.72
C ALA A 10 11.19 2.96 16.87
N HIS A 11 10.70 3.23 18.08
CA HIS A 11 9.26 3.23 18.39
C HIS A 11 8.48 4.52 18.10
N ASN A 12 9.04 5.51 17.38
CA ASN A 12 8.33 6.80 17.23
C ASN A 12 8.55 7.52 15.89
N ASP A 13 8.61 6.76 14.79
CA ASP A 13 8.51 7.35 13.44
C ASP A 13 7.06 7.31 12.95
N LEU A 14 6.37 8.44 13.08
CA LEU A 14 5.00 8.62 12.61
C LEU A 14 4.84 8.27 11.12
N VAL A 15 5.85 8.58 10.30
CA VAL A 15 5.82 8.29 8.86
C VAL A 15 5.74 6.79 8.62
N LEU A 16 6.48 5.99 9.39
CA LEU A 16 6.48 4.54 9.24
C LEU A 16 5.08 3.97 9.49
N SER A 17 4.40 4.42 10.55
CA SER A 17 3.03 4.03 10.85
C SER A 17 2.04 4.48 9.77
N MET A 18 2.21 5.70 9.25
CA MET A 18 1.36 6.23 8.18
C MET A 18 1.52 5.42 6.89
N CYS A 19 2.75 5.09 6.50
CA CYS A 19 3.05 4.25 5.35
C CYS A 19 2.48 2.83 5.54
N GLY A 20 2.57 2.24 6.74
CA GLY A 20 1.97 0.93 7.02
C GLY A 20 0.45 0.93 6.88
N LEU A 21 -0.22 1.98 7.37
CA LEU A 21 -1.67 2.12 7.19
C LEU A 21 -2.04 2.31 5.71
N TRP A 22 -1.29 3.14 5.00
CA TRP A 22 -1.49 3.36 3.56
C TRP A 22 -1.32 2.06 2.76
N GLN A 23 -0.28 1.26 3.06
CA GLN A 23 -0.07 -0.05 2.42
C GLN A 23 -1.26 -1.00 2.69
N SER A 24 -1.75 -1.06 3.92
CA SER A 24 -2.92 -1.87 4.24
C SER A 24 -4.18 -1.42 3.48
N ASP A 25 -4.37 -0.12 3.29
CA ASP A 25 -5.48 0.41 2.50
C ASP A 25 -5.30 0.14 0.98
N CYS A 26 -4.06 0.10 0.46
CA CYS A 26 -3.78 -0.36 -0.91
C CYS A 26 -4.19 -1.83 -1.11
N ASP A 27 -3.81 -2.71 -0.18
CA ASP A 27 -4.16 -4.13 -0.26
C ASP A 27 -5.69 -4.31 -0.24
N ARG A 28 -6.40 -3.50 0.55
CA ARG A 28 -7.87 -3.48 0.59
C ARG A 28 -8.48 -2.95 -0.70
N LEU A 29 -7.87 -1.95 -1.34
CA LEU A 29 -8.31 -1.43 -2.64
C LEU A 29 -8.22 -2.52 -3.70
N GLU A 30 -7.10 -3.25 -3.75
CA GLU A 30 -6.89 -4.36 -4.68
C GLU A 30 -7.86 -5.52 -4.43
N ALA A 31 -8.11 -5.86 -3.16
CA ALA A 31 -9.11 -6.85 -2.81
C ALA A 31 -10.53 -6.45 -3.26
N ALA A 32 -10.89 -5.18 -3.09
CA ALA A 32 -12.17 -4.63 -3.55
C ALA A 32 -12.28 -4.65 -5.08
N ALA A 33 -11.22 -4.26 -5.80
CA ALA A 33 -11.17 -4.32 -7.25
C ALA A 33 -11.30 -5.77 -7.76
N SER A 34 -10.56 -6.72 -7.15
CA SER A 34 -10.64 -8.14 -7.48
C SER A 34 -12.04 -8.70 -7.24
N LEU A 35 -12.68 -8.32 -6.14
CA LEU A 35 -14.05 -8.72 -5.84
C LEU A 35 -15.03 -8.17 -6.88
N ALA A 36 -14.93 -6.89 -7.23
CA ALA A 36 -15.76 -6.29 -8.28
C ALA A 36 -15.62 -7.05 -9.61
N SER A 37 -14.40 -7.33 -10.08
CA SER A 37 -14.19 -8.11 -11.30
C SER A 37 -14.68 -9.56 -11.22
N LYS A 38 -14.67 -10.18 -10.03
CA LYS A 38 -15.26 -11.52 -9.83
C LYS A 38 -16.80 -11.46 -9.91
N CYS A 39 -17.41 -10.48 -9.26
CA CYS A 39 -18.87 -10.28 -9.30
C CYS A 39 -19.36 -9.93 -10.71
N GLU A 40 -18.60 -9.12 -11.45
CA GLU A 40 -18.91 -8.80 -12.85
C GLU A 40 -18.96 -10.05 -13.72
N ARG A 41 -17.94 -10.92 -13.61
CA ARG A 41 -17.92 -12.22 -14.31
C ARG A 41 -19.07 -13.12 -13.87
N ALA A 42 -19.36 -13.18 -12.57
CA ALA A 42 -20.46 -13.99 -12.05
C ALA A 42 -21.84 -13.56 -12.62
N MET A 43 -22.04 -12.27 -12.92
CA MET A 43 -23.30 -11.79 -13.51
C MET A 43 -23.54 -12.29 -14.94
N LEU A 44 -22.49 -12.68 -15.67
CA LEU A 44 -22.61 -13.19 -17.03
C LEU A 44 -23.27 -14.58 -17.04
N ASP A 45 -22.85 -15.46 -16.14
CA ASP A 45 -23.20 -16.90 -16.16
C ASP A 45 -24.24 -17.32 -15.10
N ALA A 46 -24.71 -16.39 -14.26
CA ALA A 46 -25.59 -16.70 -13.12
C ALA A 46 -27.10 -16.79 -13.45
N THR A 47 -27.85 -17.47 -12.57
CA THR A 47 -29.33 -17.40 -12.54
C THR A 47 -29.81 -16.01 -12.13
N ALA A 48 -31.09 -15.68 -12.36
CA ALA A 48 -31.61 -14.33 -12.10
C ALA A 48 -31.38 -13.84 -10.66
N ASP A 49 -31.53 -14.70 -9.65
CA ASP A 49 -31.33 -14.33 -8.25
C ASP A 49 -29.84 -14.21 -7.90
N ALA A 50 -29.01 -15.13 -8.39
CA ALA A 50 -27.56 -15.01 -8.23
C ALA A 50 -26.98 -13.78 -8.96
N LYS A 51 -27.58 -13.33 -10.06
CA LYS A 51 -27.24 -12.05 -10.72
C LYS A 51 -27.55 -10.85 -9.82
N LYS A 52 -28.67 -10.85 -9.08
CA LYS A 52 -29.01 -9.76 -8.16
C LYS A 52 -28.01 -9.68 -7.01
N ASP A 53 -27.64 -10.82 -6.44
CA ASP A 53 -26.65 -10.90 -5.37
C ASP A 53 -25.26 -10.45 -5.85
N ALA A 54 -24.83 -10.92 -7.02
CA ALA A 54 -23.59 -10.50 -7.66
C ALA A 54 -23.60 -8.99 -7.99
N ALA A 55 -24.72 -8.44 -8.46
CA ALA A 55 -24.85 -7.00 -8.73
C ALA A 55 -24.78 -6.16 -7.45
N ARG A 56 -25.33 -6.65 -6.33
CA ARG A 56 -25.22 -5.99 -5.02
C ARG A 56 -23.77 -6.00 -4.54
N ALA A 57 -23.13 -7.17 -4.54
CA ALA A 57 -21.73 -7.31 -4.14
C ALA A 57 -20.77 -6.49 -5.02
N PHE A 58 -21.02 -6.43 -6.34
CA PHE A 58 -20.28 -5.57 -7.26
C PHE A 58 -20.37 -4.09 -6.87
N ARG A 59 -21.58 -3.58 -6.62
CA ARG A 59 -21.78 -2.18 -6.23
C ARG A 59 -21.13 -1.85 -4.89
N ASP A 60 -21.23 -2.76 -3.92
CA ASP A 60 -20.61 -2.58 -2.60
C ASP A 60 -19.07 -2.56 -2.73
N ALA A 61 -18.50 -3.48 -3.52
CA ALA A 61 -17.06 -3.51 -3.79
C ALA A 61 -16.58 -2.25 -4.55
N ALA A 62 -17.34 -1.78 -5.54
CA ALA A 62 -17.03 -0.55 -6.27
C ALA A 62 -17.04 0.68 -5.35
N ARG A 63 -18.04 0.81 -4.46
CA ARG A 63 -18.10 1.89 -3.47
C ARG A 63 -16.90 1.88 -2.52
N VAL A 64 -16.52 0.69 -2.02
CA VAL A 64 -15.34 0.56 -1.15
C VAL A 64 -14.08 0.94 -1.92
N ARG A 65 -13.95 0.50 -3.17
CA ARG A 65 -12.81 0.84 -4.02
C ARG A 65 -12.70 2.36 -4.22
N ASP A 66 -13.78 3.00 -4.62
CA ASP A 66 -13.77 4.44 -4.89
C ASP A 66 -13.47 5.24 -3.60
N ALA A 67 -14.07 4.85 -2.46
CA ALA A 67 -13.76 5.48 -1.16
C ALA A 67 -12.32 5.27 -0.69
N LEU A 68 -11.71 4.11 -1.00
CA LEU A 68 -10.31 3.84 -0.68
C LEU A 68 -9.36 4.62 -1.59
N ALA A 69 -9.70 4.81 -2.87
CA ALA A 69 -8.88 5.58 -3.80
C ALA A 69 -8.71 7.03 -3.31
N ASP A 70 -9.81 7.71 -2.96
CA ASP A 70 -9.77 9.07 -2.41
C ASP A 70 -8.97 9.13 -1.09
N LYS A 71 -9.17 8.14 -0.22
CA LYS A 71 -8.47 8.04 1.06
C LYS A 71 -6.96 7.87 0.88
N LEU A 72 -6.54 7.01 -0.05
CA LEU A 72 -5.14 6.70 -0.34
C LEU A 72 -4.41 7.93 -0.88
N GLU A 73 -5.04 8.72 -1.75
CA GLU A 73 -4.45 9.96 -2.24
C GLU A 73 -4.21 10.96 -1.09
N MET A 74 -5.19 11.14 -0.21
CA MET A 74 -5.05 12.01 0.96
C MET A 74 -3.95 11.53 1.92
N GLN A 75 -3.88 10.22 2.16
CA GLN A 75 -2.85 9.61 3.01
C GLN A 75 -1.45 9.79 2.39
N ALA A 76 -1.28 9.54 1.10
CA ALA A 76 -0.01 9.76 0.40
C ALA A 76 0.45 11.22 0.53
N ARG A 77 -0.46 12.19 0.31
CA ARG A 77 -0.17 13.61 0.53
C ARG A 77 0.28 13.91 1.96
N ALA A 78 -0.36 13.31 2.97
CA ALA A 78 0.02 13.47 4.37
C ALA A 78 1.38 12.84 4.69
N ILE A 79 1.69 11.67 4.14
CA ILE A 79 2.98 10.98 4.26
C ILE A 79 4.11 11.86 3.73
N PHE A 80 3.94 12.47 2.55
CA PHE A 80 4.99 13.31 1.97
C PHE A 80 5.21 14.63 2.71
N ARG A 81 4.17 15.19 3.32
CA ARG A 81 4.27 16.38 4.20
C ARG A 81 4.94 16.09 5.55
N THR A 82 4.93 14.83 5.98
CA THR A 82 5.49 14.44 7.28
C THR A 82 6.97 14.08 7.13
N LYS A 83 7.82 14.63 8.02
CA LYS A 83 9.26 14.35 8.05
C LYS A 83 9.53 12.99 8.70
N ALA A 84 10.20 12.10 7.98
CA ALA A 84 10.69 10.83 8.53
C ALA A 84 11.82 11.10 9.55
N LYS A 85 11.82 10.34 10.65
CA LYS A 85 12.82 10.46 11.73
C LYS A 85 13.78 9.29 11.78
N SER A 86 13.59 8.30 10.93
CA SER A 86 14.35 7.06 10.87
C SER A 86 14.63 6.65 9.43
N LEU A 87 15.64 5.78 9.24
CA LEU A 87 15.91 5.15 7.95
C LEU A 87 14.69 4.33 7.49
N GLN A 88 14.02 3.66 8.43
CA GLN A 88 12.76 2.95 8.17
C GLN A 88 11.68 3.84 7.56
N GLY A 89 11.45 5.02 8.15
CA GLY A 89 10.48 5.97 7.64
C GLY A 89 10.86 6.53 6.26
N VAL A 90 12.15 6.72 5.98
CA VAL A 90 12.61 7.16 4.64
C VAL A 90 12.36 6.08 3.59
N ALA A 91 12.72 4.83 3.87
CA ALA A 91 12.47 3.71 2.97
C ALA A 91 10.96 3.50 2.73
N ALA A 92 10.15 3.59 3.78
CA ALA A 92 8.70 3.49 3.67
C ALA A 92 8.09 4.63 2.82
N LYS A 93 8.62 5.86 2.89
CA LYS A 93 8.21 6.95 1.96
C LYS A 93 8.62 6.66 0.52
N LEU A 94 9.79 6.09 0.32
CA LEU A 94 10.25 5.70 -1.01
C LEU A 94 9.31 4.65 -1.61
N ALA A 95 8.91 3.63 -0.84
CA ALA A 95 7.94 2.62 -1.27
C ALA A 95 6.61 3.25 -1.74
N VAL A 96 6.07 4.20 -0.96
CA VAL A 96 4.85 4.95 -1.34
C VAL A 96 5.07 5.75 -2.62
N ALA A 97 6.20 6.46 -2.75
CA ALA A 97 6.50 7.28 -3.93
C ALA A 97 6.56 6.45 -5.20
N LEU A 98 7.21 5.29 -5.08
CA LEU A 98 7.36 4.32 -6.14
C LEU A 98 6.01 3.79 -6.56
N ARG A 99 5.15 3.37 -5.64
CA ARG A 99 3.84 2.82 -6.00
C ARG A 99 2.86 3.85 -6.56
N GLU A 100 2.87 5.10 -6.08
CA GLU A 100 1.97 6.17 -6.58
C GLU A 100 2.35 6.69 -7.96
N ASN A 101 3.64 6.73 -8.30
CA ASN A 101 4.12 7.37 -9.54
C ASN A 101 4.76 6.38 -10.52
N GLN A 102 4.62 5.08 -10.28
CA GLN A 102 5.12 4.07 -11.19
C GLN A 102 4.23 3.98 -12.44
N PRO A 103 4.80 3.85 -13.66
CA PRO A 103 4.15 3.07 -14.71
C PRO A 103 3.99 1.64 -14.20
N SER A 104 3.15 0.82 -14.85
CA SER A 104 2.79 -0.55 -14.44
C SER A 104 3.84 -1.23 -13.53
N PRO A 105 3.46 -1.92 -12.43
CA PRO A 105 4.39 -2.65 -11.57
C PRO A 105 5.37 -3.55 -12.33
N ASP A 106 4.98 -4.00 -13.52
CA ASP A 106 5.76 -4.85 -14.43
C ASP A 106 6.54 -4.07 -15.52
N ASP A 107 6.61 -2.73 -15.44
CA ASP A 107 7.37 -1.91 -16.39
C ASP A 107 8.86 -2.15 -16.17
N ALA A 108 9.45 -2.88 -17.13
CA ALA A 108 10.86 -3.22 -17.17
C ALA A 108 11.73 -2.08 -17.72
N THR A 109 11.13 -0.98 -18.18
CA THR A 109 11.88 0.15 -18.73
C THR A 109 12.61 0.88 -17.61
N PRO A 110 13.93 1.07 -17.70
CA PRO A 110 14.67 1.92 -16.78
C PRO A 110 14.00 3.30 -16.70
N PRO A 111 13.86 3.89 -15.50
CA PRO A 111 14.63 3.63 -14.28
C PRO A 111 13.94 2.76 -13.19
N TRP A 112 12.73 2.24 -13.45
CA TRP A 112 11.90 1.63 -12.39
C TRP A 112 12.45 0.34 -11.77
N PRO A 113 13.07 -0.58 -12.53
CA PRO A 113 13.74 -1.75 -11.95
C PRO A 113 14.83 -1.36 -10.94
N ASP A 114 15.64 -0.35 -11.25
CA ASP A 114 16.75 0.09 -10.40
C ASP A 114 16.24 0.73 -9.11
N LEU A 115 15.21 1.59 -9.22
CA LEU A 115 14.60 2.22 -8.06
C LEU A 115 13.96 1.19 -7.10
N ARG A 116 13.31 0.14 -7.65
CA ARG A 116 12.76 -0.97 -6.85
C ARG A 116 13.85 -1.84 -6.22
N SER A 117 15.00 -1.97 -6.88
CA SER A 117 16.16 -2.63 -6.27
C SER A 117 16.66 -1.85 -5.06
N VAL A 118 16.83 -0.53 -5.19
CA VAL A 118 17.27 0.35 -4.09
C VAL A 118 16.28 0.32 -2.92
N GLU A 119 14.97 0.34 -3.21
CA GLU A 119 13.93 0.19 -2.19
C GLU A 119 14.07 -1.14 -1.42
N ARG A 120 14.29 -2.24 -2.14
CA ARG A 120 14.47 -3.57 -1.54
C ARG A 120 15.71 -3.63 -0.66
N ASP A 121 16.85 -3.11 -1.14
CA ASP A 121 18.10 -3.11 -0.38
C ASP A 121 17.94 -2.30 0.92
N LEU A 122 17.32 -1.11 0.84
CA LEU A 122 17.00 -0.32 2.02
C LEU A 122 16.13 -1.10 3.00
N THR A 123 15.12 -1.82 2.50
CA THR A 123 14.19 -2.60 3.33
C THR A 123 14.87 -3.80 4.01
N LEU A 124 15.78 -4.47 3.31
CA LEU A 124 16.58 -5.57 3.87
C LEU A 124 17.54 -5.07 4.96
N LEU A 125 18.27 -3.99 4.69
CA LEU A 125 19.15 -3.35 5.67
C LEU A 125 18.37 -2.90 6.91
N ILE A 126 17.12 -2.48 6.75
CA ILE A 126 16.22 -2.13 7.85
C ILE A 126 15.85 -3.36 8.69
N ALA A 127 15.52 -4.49 8.04
CA ALA A 127 15.09 -5.71 8.71
C ALA A 127 16.23 -6.35 9.52
N GLU A 128 17.48 -6.18 9.11
CA GLU A 128 18.67 -6.67 9.83
C GLU A 128 19.01 -5.82 11.08
N LEU A 129 18.48 -4.60 11.18
CA LEU A 129 18.72 -3.68 12.29
C LEU A 129 17.59 -3.68 13.35
N ALA A 130 16.52 -4.43 13.13
CA ALA A 130 15.35 -4.56 14.02
C ALA A 130 15.49 -5.76 14.96
#